data_AF-A0A8J6MQN6-F1
#
_entry.id   AF-A0A8J6MQN6-F1
#
_cell.length_a   1.000
_cell.length_b   1.000
_cell.length_c   1.000
_cell.angle_alpha   90.00
_cell.angle_beta   90.00
_cell.angle_gamma   90.00
#
_symmetry.space_group_name_H-M   'P 1'
#
loop_
_entity.id
_entity.type
_entity.pdbx_description
1 polymer ?
#
loop_
_entity_poly.entity_id
_entity_poly.type
_entity_poly.pdbx_seq_one_letter_code
_entity_poly.pdbx_strand_id
1 'polypeptide(L)'
;MTSFLDETFLEPEGMDMAIIYEQAYELGDSINSSVEAADYLYWRNRMDTDLEVSELIQRFLRKKDLFEESMRFGHFHPNYHQAMQEAEQARQVMEQNDVIRNYKKAENELDELLLVVAETIARSVSESIKVSGNEAASDCSSGGCSSGGSCSGGCG
;
A
#
# COMPACT_ATOMS: atom_id res chain seq x y z
N MET A 1 -3.35 -62.82 15.87
CA MET A 1 -2.76 -61.68 16.59
C MET A 1 -1.49 -61.34 15.84
N THR A 2 -1.44 -60.34 14.97
CA THR A 2 -1.85 -58.94 15.14
C THR A 2 -2.31 -58.38 13.79
N SER A 3 -3.58 -58.00 13.73
CA SER A 3 -4.17 -57.16 12.71
C SER A 3 -3.98 -55.69 13.09
N PHE A 4 -4.16 -54.80 12.10
CA PHE A 4 -4.25 -53.34 12.18
C PHE A 4 -2.92 -52.57 12.10
N LEU A 5 -2.35 -52.57 10.90
CA LEU A 5 -1.92 -51.31 10.31
C LEU A 5 -3.18 -50.70 9.67
N ASP A 6 -3.75 -49.70 10.32
CA ASP A 6 -4.66 -48.76 9.68
C ASP A 6 -4.16 -47.35 10.00
N GLU A 7 -2.99 -47.04 9.46
CA GLU A 7 -2.67 -45.66 9.13
C GLU A 7 -3.50 -45.32 7.90
N THR A 8 -4.72 -44.83 8.13
CA THR A 8 -5.44 -44.05 7.13
C THR A 8 -4.63 -42.78 6.88
N PHE A 9 -3.59 -42.91 6.08
CA PHE A 9 -2.95 -41.81 5.39
C PHE A 9 -4.03 -41.27 4.44
N LEU A 10 -4.74 -40.24 4.89
CA LEU A 10 -5.59 -39.42 4.05
C LEU A 10 -4.66 -38.86 2.96
N GLU A 11 -4.63 -39.53 1.80
CA GLU A 11 -4.04 -38.94 0.61
C GLU A 11 -4.80 -37.62 0.38
N PRO A 12 -4.12 -36.47 0.34
CA PRO A 12 -4.80 -35.21 0.09
C PRO A 12 -5.38 -35.29 -1.32
N GLU A 13 -6.71 -35.42 -1.42
CA GLU A 13 -7.39 -35.26 -2.70
C GLU A 13 -7.00 -33.90 -3.27
N GLY A 14 -6.55 -33.89 -4.52
CA GLY A 14 -6.14 -32.67 -5.19
C GLY A 14 -7.27 -31.66 -5.14
N MET A 15 -7.03 -30.52 -4.49
CA MET A 15 -8.01 -29.46 -4.34
C MET A 15 -8.55 -29.03 -5.70
N ASP A 16 -9.88 -28.98 -5.84
CA ASP A 16 -10.50 -28.46 -7.05
C ASP A 16 -10.30 -26.93 -7.10
N MET A 17 -9.32 -26.51 -7.89
CA MET A 17 -8.98 -25.10 -8.09
C MET A 17 -10.18 -24.30 -8.62
N ALA A 18 -11.13 -24.92 -9.32
CA ALA A 18 -12.31 -24.22 -9.81
C ALA A 18 -13.15 -23.67 -8.66
N ILE A 19 -13.32 -24.45 -7.59
CA ILE A 19 -14.09 -24.05 -6.39
C ILE A 19 -13.41 -22.87 -5.68
N ILE A 20 -12.08 -22.91 -5.56
CA ILE A 20 -11.32 -21.81 -4.93
C ILE A 20 -11.46 -20.51 -5.72
N TYR A 21 -11.36 -20.58 -7.05
CA TYR A 21 -11.54 -19.39 -7.89
C TYR A 21 -12.97 -18.86 -7.82
N GLU A 22 -13.99 -19.73 -7.83
CA GLU A 22 -15.39 -19.33 -7.69
C GLU A 22 -15.63 -18.56 -6.37
N GLN A 23 -15.19 -19.12 -5.25
CA GLN A 23 -15.29 -18.46 -3.94
C GLN A 23 -14.53 -17.14 -3.88
N ALA A 24 -13.36 -17.06 -4.52
CA ALA A 24 -12.60 -15.82 -4.60
C ALA A 24 -13.31 -14.74 -5.43
N TYR A 25 -14.00 -15.12 -6.52
CA TYR A 25 -14.80 -14.19 -7.30
C TYR A 25 -16.03 -13.70 -6.53
N GLU A 26 -16.75 -14.59 -5.84
CA GLU A 26 -17.89 -14.20 -4.99
C GLU A 26 -17.49 -13.23 -3.88
N LEU A 27 -16.32 -13.46 -3.27
CA LEU A 27 -15.75 -12.55 -2.28
C LEU A 27 -15.41 -11.19 -2.91
N GLY A 28 -14.80 -11.20 -4.10
CA GLY A 28 -14.49 -9.98 -4.85
C GLY A 28 -15.75 -9.16 -5.19
N ASP A 29 -16.81 -9.82 -5.64
CA ASP A 29 -18.10 -9.16 -5.91
C ASP A 29 -18.73 -8.58 -4.65
N SER A 30 -18.63 -9.29 -3.53
CA SER A 30 -19.09 -8.82 -2.23
C SER A 30 -18.35 -7.56 -1.79
N ILE A 31 -17.01 -7.54 -1.93
CA ILE A 31 -16.18 -6.36 -1.65
C ILE A 31 -16.55 -5.20 -2.59
N ASN A 32 -16.74 -5.46 -3.88
CA ASN A 32 -17.15 -4.42 -4.84
C ASN A 32 -18.51 -3.80 -4.50
N SER A 33 -19.40 -4.56 -3.84
CA SER A 33 -20.71 -4.08 -3.37
C SER A 33 -20.68 -3.40 -2.01
N SER A 34 -19.52 -3.33 -1.35
CA SER A 34 -19.37 -2.74 -0.03
C SER A 34 -19.47 -1.21 -0.05
N VAL A 35 -19.71 -0.62 1.13
CA VAL A 35 -19.79 0.83 1.26
C VAL A 35 -18.43 1.48 1.03
N GLU A 36 -17.36 0.85 1.51
CA GLU A 36 -15.98 1.29 1.37
C GLU A 36 -15.56 1.37 -0.10
N ALA A 37 -15.90 0.36 -0.90
CA ALA A 37 -15.64 0.35 -2.33
C ALA A 37 -16.45 1.43 -3.06
N ALA A 38 -17.72 1.62 -2.71
CA ALA A 38 -18.57 2.65 -3.30
C ALA A 38 -18.06 4.07 -2.99
N ASP A 39 -17.69 4.33 -1.74
CA ASP A 39 -17.16 5.62 -1.30
C ASP A 39 -15.81 5.91 -1.95
N TYR A 40 -14.91 4.93 -2.03
CA TYR A 40 -13.64 5.05 -2.74
C TYR A 40 -13.85 5.44 -4.22
N LEU A 41 -14.73 4.72 -4.93
CA LEU A 41 -15.01 5.00 -6.34
C LEU A 41 -15.64 6.39 -6.54
N TYR A 42 -16.52 6.80 -5.63
CA TYR A 42 -17.12 8.14 -5.66
C TYR A 42 -16.05 9.23 -5.52
N TRP A 43 -15.21 9.15 -4.49
CA TRP A 43 -14.17 10.15 -4.25
C TRP A 43 -13.07 10.13 -5.30
N ARG A 44 -12.75 8.95 -5.85
CA ARG A 44 -11.84 8.82 -6.99
C ARG A 44 -12.37 9.58 -8.21
N ASN A 45 -13.65 9.40 -8.54
CA ASN A 45 -14.27 10.13 -9.64
C ASN A 45 -14.24 11.65 -9.39
N ARG A 46 -14.48 12.09 -8.15
CA ARG A 46 -14.36 13.51 -7.77
C ARG A 46 -12.94 14.03 -7.94
N MET A 47 -11.92 13.28 -7.52
CA MET A 47 -10.52 13.64 -7.73
C MET A 47 -10.17 13.83 -9.21
N ASP A 48 -10.71 12.95 -10.08
CA ASP A 48 -10.42 12.98 -11.52
C ASP A 48 -11.16 14.09 -12.27
N THR A 49 -12.33 14.52 -11.76
CA THR A 49 -13.20 15.49 -12.43
C THR A 49 -13.07 16.92 -11.91
N ASP A 50 -12.57 17.10 -10.68
CA ASP A 50 -12.42 18.40 -10.06
C ASP A 50 -11.16 19.13 -10.58
N LEU A 51 -11.39 20.25 -11.27
CA LEU A 51 -10.32 21.08 -11.84
C LEU A 51 -9.43 21.70 -10.75
N GLU A 52 -10.00 22.09 -9.61
CA GLU A 52 -9.25 22.70 -8.51
C GLU A 52 -8.27 21.69 -7.91
N VAL A 53 -8.72 20.45 -7.70
CA VAL A 53 -7.89 19.33 -7.24
C VAL A 53 -6.74 19.08 -8.23
N SER A 54 -7.06 19.02 -9.52
CA SER A 54 -6.05 18.82 -10.57
C SER A 54 -4.98 19.92 -10.55
N GLU A 55 -5.38 21.18 -10.42
CA GLU A 55 -4.46 22.33 -10.33
C GLU A 55 -3.58 22.27 -9.06
N LEU A 56 -4.16 21.89 -7.92
CA LEU A 56 -3.43 21.73 -6.66
C LEU A 56 -2.37 20.64 -6.76
N ILE A 57 -2.71 19.48 -7.33
CA ILE A 57 -1.79 18.36 -7.55
C ILE A 57 -0.66 18.80 -8.49
N GLN A 58 -0.98 19.43 -9.63
CA GLN A 58 0.01 19.92 -10.58
C GLN A 58 0.93 20.99 -9.98
N ARG A 59 0.40 21.84 -9.10
CA ARG A 59 1.21 22.83 -8.36
C ARG A 59 2.16 22.14 -7.38
N PHE A 60 1.68 21.15 -6.63
CA PHE A 60 2.51 20.39 -5.71
C PHE A 60 3.62 19.64 -6.44
N LEU A 61 3.30 18.92 -7.52
CA LEU A 61 4.29 18.19 -8.32
C LEU A 61 5.40 19.10 -8.85
N ARG A 62 5.06 20.26 -9.43
CA ARG A 62 6.06 21.22 -9.90
C ARG A 62 6.99 21.71 -8.78
N LYS A 63 6.45 21.95 -7.58
CA LYS A 63 7.27 22.38 -6.42
C LYS A 63 8.12 21.23 -5.87
N LYS A 64 7.60 20.00 -5.90
CA LYS A 64 8.35 18.79 -5.56
C LYS A 64 9.52 18.58 -6.51
N ASP A 65 9.32 18.72 -7.81
CA ASP A 65 10.38 18.57 -8.81
C ASP A 65 11.51 19.58 -8.60
N LEU A 66 11.18 20.86 -8.34
CA LEU A 66 12.16 21.90 -8.02
C LEU A 66 12.95 21.60 -6.73
N PHE A 67 12.29 21.00 -5.74
CA PHE A 67 12.92 20.56 -4.51
C PHE A 67 13.86 19.36 -4.76
N GLU A 68 13.43 18.36 -5.54
CA GLU A 68 14.24 17.20 -5.92
C GLU A 68 15.48 17.61 -6.73
N GLU A 69 15.33 18.55 -7.66
CA GLU A 69 16.45 19.16 -8.38
C GLU A 69 17.43 19.85 -7.43
N SER A 70 16.92 20.65 -6.49
CA SER A 70 17.75 21.32 -5.49
C SER A 70 18.45 20.33 -4.55
N MET A 71 17.79 19.22 -4.21
CA MET A 71 18.35 18.14 -3.40
C MET A 71 19.49 17.42 -4.12
N ARG A 72 19.38 17.25 -5.45
CA ARG A 72 20.41 16.62 -6.28
C ARG A 72 21.75 17.36 -6.24
N PHE A 73 21.73 18.69 -6.10
CA PHE A 73 22.94 19.50 -5.94
C PHE A 73 23.46 19.57 -4.49
N GLY A 74 22.70 19.01 -3.54
CA GLY A 74 23.07 18.92 -2.13
C GLY A 74 22.54 20.08 -1.27
N HIS A 75 22.59 19.87 0.05
CA HIS A 75 22.02 20.77 1.07
C HIS A 75 22.59 22.20 1.05
N PHE A 76 23.76 22.41 0.45
CA PHE A 76 24.41 23.72 0.32
C PHE A 76 23.91 24.55 -0.87
N HIS A 77 22.94 24.04 -1.63
CA HIS A 77 22.31 24.81 -2.69
C HIS A 77 21.56 26.02 -2.10
N PRO A 78 21.80 27.25 -2.59
CA PRO A 78 21.22 28.47 -2.00
C PRO A 78 19.69 28.46 -2.00
N ASN A 79 19.06 27.75 -2.93
CA ASN A 79 17.61 27.65 -3.02
C ASN A 79 17.02 26.40 -2.36
N TYR A 80 17.83 25.54 -1.72
CA TYR A 80 17.36 24.27 -1.14
C TYR A 80 16.28 24.48 -0.08
N HIS A 81 16.54 25.35 0.89
CA HIS A 81 15.60 25.63 1.99
C HIS A 81 14.33 26.32 1.48
N GLN A 82 14.47 27.20 0.50
CA GLN A 82 13.33 27.85 -0.14
C GLN A 82 12.46 26.83 -0.90
N ALA A 83 13.06 25.99 -1.73
CA ALA A 83 12.34 24.96 -2.49
C ALA A 83 11.66 23.95 -1.56
N MET A 84 12.31 23.55 -0.46
CA MET A 84 11.71 22.70 0.57
C MET A 84 10.46 23.35 1.18
N GLN A 85 10.55 24.62 1.60
CA GLN A 85 9.42 25.33 2.19
C GLN A 85 8.27 25.50 1.20
N GLU A 86 8.58 25.83 -0.05
CA GLU A 86 7.55 25.98 -1.09
C GLU A 86 6.86 24.66 -1.44
N ALA A 87 7.59 23.54 -1.46
CA ALA A 87 7.02 22.21 -1.66
C ALA A 87 6.12 21.80 -0.48
N GLU A 88 6.57 22.05 0.75
CA GLU A 88 5.81 21.77 1.96
C GLU A 88 4.54 22.62 2.08
N GLN A 89 4.61 23.91 1.75
CA GLN A 89 3.43 24.77 1.68
C GLN A 89 2.44 24.30 0.61
N ALA A 90 2.93 23.92 -0.58
CA ALA A 90 2.06 23.39 -1.64
C ALA A 90 1.40 22.07 -1.20
N ARG A 91 2.11 21.20 -0.46
CA ARG A 91 1.57 19.98 0.13
C ARG A 91 0.46 20.28 1.12
N GLN A 92 0.68 21.22 2.05
CA GLN A 92 -0.30 21.59 3.06
C GLN A 92 -1.57 22.18 2.46
N VAL A 93 -1.46 23.04 1.44
CA VAL A 93 -2.63 23.59 0.74
C VAL A 93 -3.41 22.49 0.04
N MET A 94 -2.72 21.57 -0.64
CA MET A 94 -3.34 20.41 -1.28
C MET A 94 -4.06 19.52 -0.24
N GLU A 95 -3.43 19.24 0.90
CA GLU A 95 -4.02 18.42 1.97
C GLU A 95 -5.20 19.07 2.70
N GLN A 96 -5.40 20.37 2.56
CA GLN A 96 -6.57 21.06 3.12
C GLN A 96 -7.82 20.91 2.25
N ASN A 97 -7.68 20.54 0.97
CA ASN A 97 -8.81 20.37 0.08
C ASN A 97 -9.67 19.16 0.51
N ASP A 98 -10.98 19.38 0.66
CA ASP A 98 -11.89 18.38 1.20
C ASP A 98 -12.02 17.14 0.29
N VAL A 99 -11.93 17.28 -1.03
CA VAL A 99 -11.98 16.15 -1.97
C VAL A 99 -10.77 15.25 -1.77
N ILE A 100 -9.57 15.85 -1.67
CA ILE A 100 -8.32 15.10 -1.44
C ILE A 100 -8.34 14.40 -0.09
N ARG A 101 -8.82 15.07 0.96
CA ARG A 101 -8.93 14.50 2.31
C ARG A 101 -9.90 13.31 2.35
N ASN A 102 -11.08 13.47 1.75
CA ASN A 102 -12.08 12.41 1.74
C ASN A 102 -11.67 11.24 0.84
N TYR A 103 -10.98 11.51 -0.28
CA TYR A 103 -10.38 10.45 -1.10
C TYR A 103 -9.37 9.62 -0.31
N LYS A 104 -8.40 10.26 0.36
CA LYS A 104 -7.41 9.55 1.18
C LYS A 104 -8.06 8.76 2.33
N LYS A 105 -9.13 9.31 2.92
CA LYS A 105 -9.90 8.61 3.95
C LYS A 105 -10.55 7.34 3.40
N ALA A 106 -11.24 7.45 2.27
CA ALA A 106 -11.92 6.32 1.63
C ALA A 106 -10.93 5.27 1.11
N GLU A 107 -9.77 5.71 0.60
CA GLU A 107 -8.65 4.82 0.21
C GLU A 107 -8.15 4.00 1.41
N ASN A 108 -7.91 4.66 2.56
CA ASN A 108 -7.49 3.97 3.77
C ASN A 108 -8.54 3.00 4.33
N GLU A 109 -9.82 3.35 4.27
CA GLU A 109 -10.92 2.48 4.71
C GLU A 109 -11.06 1.24 3.81
N LEU A 110 -10.91 1.40 2.49
CA LEU A 110 -10.90 0.27 1.56
C LEU A 110 -9.66 -0.62 1.75
N ASP A 111 -8.48 -0.01 1.95
CA ASP A 111 -7.24 -0.73 2.25
C ASP A 111 -7.35 -1.55 3.54
N GLU A 112 -7.94 -0.98 4.60
CA GLU A 112 -8.19 -1.68 5.87
C GLU A 112 -9.11 -2.88 5.68
N LEU A 113 -10.21 -2.72 4.93
CA LEU A 113 -11.12 -3.82 4.59
C LEU A 113 -10.36 -4.96 3.88
N LEU A 114 -9.57 -4.63 2.85
CA LEU A 114 -8.79 -5.60 2.09
C LEU A 114 -7.74 -6.30 2.96
N LEU A 115 -7.09 -5.55 3.85
CA LEU A 115 -6.13 -6.09 4.80
C LEU A 115 -6.78 -7.10 5.75
N VAL A 116 -7.93 -6.76 6.34
CA VAL A 116 -8.67 -7.66 7.23
C VAL A 116 -9.08 -8.94 6.52
N VAL A 117 -9.54 -8.85 5.27
CA VAL A 117 -9.88 -10.02 4.45
C VAL A 117 -8.64 -10.90 4.21
N ALA A 118 -7.53 -10.31 3.80
CA ALA A 118 -6.27 -11.02 3.57
C ALA A 118 -5.75 -11.71 4.84
N GLU A 119 -5.77 -11.02 5.98
CA GLU A 119 -5.40 -11.60 7.28
C GLU A 119 -6.30 -12.75 7.68
N THR A 120 -7.61 -12.62 7.46
CA THR A 120 -8.59 -13.66 7.79
C THR A 120 -8.31 -14.93 6.99
N ILE A 121 -8.06 -14.80 5.68
CA ILE A 121 -7.70 -15.93 4.81
C ILE A 121 -6.38 -16.55 5.27
N ALA A 122 -5.33 -15.74 5.51
CA ALA A 122 -4.02 -16.26 5.92
C ALA A 122 -4.08 -17.01 7.25
N ARG A 123 -4.76 -16.45 8.27
CA ARG A 123 -4.92 -17.08 9.59
C ARG A 123 -5.74 -18.37 9.52
N SER A 124 -6.65 -18.49 8.55
CA SER A 124 -7.38 -19.75 8.33
C SER A 124 -6.50 -20.89 7.84
N VAL A 125 -5.39 -20.57 7.16
CA VAL A 125 -4.42 -21.56 6.67
C VAL A 125 -3.36 -21.87 7.72
N SER A 126 -2.87 -20.86 8.44
CA SER A 126 -1.97 -21.05 9.58
C SER A 126 -1.86 -19.77 10.42
N GLU A 127 -1.93 -19.93 11.74
CA GLU A 127 -1.71 -18.84 12.71
C GLU A 127 -0.29 -18.23 12.62
N SER A 128 0.66 -18.92 12.00
CA SER A 128 2.05 -18.45 11.86
C SER A 128 2.34 -17.68 10.57
N ILE A 129 1.39 -17.63 9.62
CA ILE A 129 1.59 -16.90 8.36
C ILE A 129 1.40 -15.41 8.62
N LYS A 130 2.45 -14.62 8.38
CA LYS A 130 2.40 -13.17 8.47
C LYS A 130 1.90 -12.59 7.15
N VAL A 131 0.82 -11.83 7.20
CA VAL A 131 0.41 -10.93 6.13
C VAL A 131 1.13 -9.61 6.37
N SER A 132 2.04 -9.21 5.49
CA SER A 132 2.59 -7.86 5.54
C SER A 132 1.50 -6.88 5.09
N GLY A 133 0.93 -6.13 6.04
CA GLY A 133 0.00 -5.06 5.72
C GLY A 133 0.69 -3.88 5.03
N ASN A 134 -0.12 -2.98 4.46
CA ASN A 134 0.32 -1.71 3.89
C ASN A 134 0.63 -0.68 5.00
N GLU A 135 1.29 -1.11 6.07
CA GLU A 135 1.74 -0.20 7.11
C GLU A 135 2.97 0.51 6.57
N ALA A 136 2.77 1.77 6.18
CA ALA A 136 3.80 2.69 5.73
C ALA A 136 5.06 2.48 6.58
N ALA A 137 6.15 2.04 5.93
CA ALA A 137 7.46 1.73 6.48
C ALA A 137 7.81 2.56 7.74
N SER A 138 7.39 2.06 8.89
CA SER A 138 7.58 2.67 10.20
C SER A 138 8.03 1.59 11.17
N ASP A 139 9.03 0.82 10.78
CA ASP A 139 9.84 0.05 11.71
C ASP A 139 11.31 0.10 11.29
N CYS A 140 11.92 1.25 11.59
CA CYS A 140 13.36 1.34 11.73
C CYS A 140 13.78 0.76 13.10
N SER A 141 14.20 -0.50 13.15
CA SER A 141 15.29 -0.99 14.01
C SER A 141 15.43 -2.51 14.01
N SER A 142 16.46 -3.01 13.32
CA SER A 142 17.56 -3.77 13.93
C SER A 142 18.34 -4.57 12.88
N GLY A 143 19.66 -4.40 12.90
CA GLY A 143 20.67 -5.40 12.49
C GLY A 143 20.57 -5.97 11.08
N GLY A 144 21.36 -5.43 10.16
CA GLY A 144 21.50 -5.96 8.80
C GLY A 144 22.21 -7.31 8.71
N CYS A 145 22.23 -7.88 7.50
CA CYS A 145 23.30 -8.75 6.99
C CYS A 145 23.00 -9.12 5.53
N SER A 146 23.82 -8.59 4.62
CA SER A 146 24.47 -9.28 3.49
C SER A 146 23.72 -10.42 2.78
N SER A 147 23.49 -10.25 1.46
CA SER A 147 24.08 -11.10 0.42
C SER A 147 23.76 -10.61 -0.99
N GLY A 148 24.80 -10.18 -1.73
CA GLY A 148 24.84 -10.32 -3.18
C GLY A 148 24.98 -9.04 -4.01
N GLY A 149 26.22 -8.59 -4.25
CA GLY A 149 26.54 -7.85 -5.48
C GLY A 149 27.33 -6.56 -5.30
N SER A 150 28.64 -6.69 -5.16
CA SER A 150 29.70 -5.82 -5.71
C SER A 150 29.41 -4.33 -5.98
N CYS A 151 29.95 -3.43 -5.15
CA CYS A 151 30.82 -2.34 -5.62
C CYS A 151 31.51 -1.62 -4.46
N SER A 152 32.70 -1.13 -4.78
CA SER A 152 33.85 -0.79 -3.94
C SER A 152 33.96 0.67 -3.51
N GLY A 153 34.57 0.90 -2.33
CA GLY A 153 35.15 2.19 -1.89
C GLY A 153 34.18 3.05 -1.08
N GLY A 154 34.41 3.30 0.21
CA GLY A 154 35.28 4.38 0.70
C GLY A 154 34.59 5.72 0.43
N CYS A 155 34.04 6.46 1.39
CA CYS A 155 34.66 7.19 2.52
C CYS A 155 33.50 7.52 3.51
N GLY A 156 33.70 7.66 4.82
CA GLY A 156 34.38 8.81 5.43
C GLY A 156 33.35 9.89 5.75
#